data_AF-R6CLY2-F1
#
_entry.id   AF-R6CLY2-F1
#
_cell.length_a   1.000
_cell.length_b   1.000
_cell.length_c   1.000
_cell.angle_alpha   90.00
_cell.angle_beta   90.00
_cell.angle_gamma   90.00
#
_symmetry.space_group_name_H-M   'P 1'
#
loop_
_entity.id
_entity.type
_entity.pdbx_description
1 polymer ?
#
loop_
_entity_poly.entity_id
_entity_poly.type
_entity_poly.pdbx_seq_one_letter_code
_entity_poly.pdbx_strand_id
1 'polypeptide(L)'
;MDWLNIFGLIMIAVIMIPNIIFAIRCKEGFENKWSNKYVEVVEQIGRFGCFGFMIINIPGTWFGWWSDEAFAIYLIVDTILVVFYCAIWIICFKKNSVFRALALSVIPSVLFLFSGIMSRSILLLIAAILFAPSHILLSYKNAK
;
A
#
# COMPACT_ATOMS: atom_id res chain seq x y z
N MET A 1 -21.23 -13.68 -0.22
CA MET A 1 -20.12 -13.34 0.71
C MET A 1 -19.09 -12.46 -0.02
N ASP A 2 -19.56 -11.58 -0.90
CA ASP A 2 -18.76 -10.99 -1.98
C ASP A 2 -18.24 -9.59 -1.66
N TRP A 3 -18.70 -9.04 -0.53
CA TRP A 3 -18.34 -7.72 -0.04
C TRP A 3 -17.02 -7.70 0.72
N LEU A 4 -16.52 -8.85 1.20
CA LEU A 4 -15.30 -8.93 2.01
C LEU A 4 -14.24 -9.74 1.29
N ASN A 5 -13.13 -9.09 0.95
CA ASN A 5 -11.97 -9.71 0.35
C ASN A 5 -11.02 -10.20 1.46
N ILE A 6 -11.18 -11.47 1.84
CA ILE A 6 -10.39 -12.11 2.90
C ILE A 6 -8.89 -12.12 2.56
N PHE A 7 -8.55 -12.35 1.28
CA PHE A 7 -7.15 -12.34 0.84
C PHE A 7 -6.56 -10.94 0.92
N GLY A 8 -7.32 -9.93 0.50
CA GLY A 8 -6.94 -8.53 0.68
C GLY A 8 -6.71 -8.17 2.14
N LEU A 9 -7.58 -8.63 3.05
CA LEU A 9 -7.40 -8.46 4.49
C LEU A 9 -6.08 -9.06 5.02
N ILE A 10 -5.76 -10.28 4.60
CA ILE A 10 -4.51 -10.94 5.00
C ILE A 10 -3.30 -10.14 4.48
N MET A 11 -3.31 -9.71 3.22
CA MET A 11 -2.24 -8.93 2.63
C MET A 11 -2.03 -7.60 3.35
N ILE A 12 -3.11 -6.88 3.66
CA ILE A 12 -3.06 -5.64 4.44
C ILE A 12 -2.49 -5.90 5.83
N ALA A 13 -2.96 -6.93 6.53
CA ALA A 13 -2.46 -7.27 7.86
C ALA A 13 -0.94 -7.51 7.86
N VAL A 14 -0.43 -8.22 6.86
CA VAL A 14 1.01 -8.48 6.71
C VAL A 14 1.80 -7.20 6.44
N ILE A 15 1.34 -6.33 5.52
CA ILE A 15 2.00 -5.05 5.20
C ILE A 15 1.98 -4.10 6.42
N MET A 16 0.92 -4.14 7.22
CA MET A 16 0.79 -3.28 8.39
C MET A 16 1.79 -3.59 9.50
N ILE A 17 2.26 -4.83 9.64
CA ILE A 17 3.23 -5.20 10.69
C ILE A 17 4.52 -4.38 10.57
N PRO A 18 5.24 -4.38 9.43
CA PRO A 18 6.38 -3.49 9.19
C PRO A 18 6.07 -2.00 9.41
N ASN A 19 4.92 -1.53 8.91
CA ASN A 19 4.51 -0.13 9.01
C ASN A 19 4.32 0.32 10.46
N ILE A 20 3.65 -0.50 11.29
CA ILE A 20 3.43 -0.21 12.71
C ILE A 20 4.76 -0.25 13.48
N ILE A 21 5.59 -1.27 13.24
CA ILE A 21 6.90 -1.37 13.89
C ILE A 21 7.77 -0.15 13.55
N PHE A 22 7.76 0.28 12.29
CA PHE A 22 8.46 1.49 11.86
C PHE A 22 7.90 2.74 12.56
N ALA A 23 6.58 2.90 12.62
CA ALA A 23 5.95 4.02 13.31
C ALA A 23 6.30 4.09 14.81
N ILE A 24 6.36 2.95 15.50
CA ILE A 24 6.71 2.89 16.93
C ILE A 24 8.20 3.19 17.15
N ARG A 25 9.09 2.58 16.36
CA ARG A 25 10.55 2.71 16.51
C ARG A 25 11.09 4.05 16.05
N CYS A 26 10.45 4.69 15.06
CA CYS A 26 10.88 5.97 14.50
C CYS A 26 10.12 7.18 15.08
N LYS A 27 9.42 7.04 16.21
CA LYS A 27 8.75 8.17 16.90
C LYS A 27 9.68 9.34 17.22
N GLU A 28 10.98 9.11 17.40
CA GLU A 28 12.00 10.14 17.62
C GLU A 28 12.67 10.65 16.33
N GLY A 29 12.37 10.05 15.17
CA GLY A 29 13.03 10.32 13.88
C GLY A 29 12.14 10.95 12.81
N PHE A 30 10.86 11.20 13.08
CA PHE A 30 9.99 12.03 12.24
C PHE A 30 10.26 13.52 12.47
N GLU A 31 11.53 13.94 12.49
CA GLU A 31 11.81 15.28 12.00
C GLU A 31 11.55 15.25 10.50
N ASN A 32 10.29 15.43 10.10
CA ASN A 32 9.89 15.63 8.70
C ASN A 32 10.61 16.89 8.23
N LYS A 33 11.83 16.73 7.67
CA LYS A 33 12.58 17.82 7.04
C LYS A 33 11.74 18.55 6.00
N TRP A 34 10.77 17.85 5.42
CA TRP A 34 9.78 18.40 4.51
C TRP A 34 8.36 18.05 4.98
N SER A 35 7.68 18.98 5.62
CA SER A 35 6.27 18.85 5.99
C SER A 35 5.40 19.64 5.02
N ASN A 36 4.57 18.96 4.24
CA ASN A 36 3.47 19.59 3.52
C ASN A 36 2.16 18.94 3.96
N LYS A 37 1.42 19.65 4.81
CA LYS A 37 0.19 19.16 5.43
C LYS A 37 -0.86 18.73 4.41
N TYR A 38 -0.92 19.37 3.24
CA TYR A 38 -1.84 18.95 2.17
C TYR A 38 -1.44 17.58 1.60
N VAL A 39 -0.16 17.37 1.31
CA VAL A 39 0.33 16.09 0.74
C VAL A 39 0.22 14.96 1.76
N GLU A 40 0.51 15.24 3.03
CA GLU A 40 0.33 14.27 4.12
C GLU A 40 -1.15 13.87 4.28
N VAL A 41 -2.08 14.82 4.21
CA VAL A 41 -3.52 14.52 4.28
C VAL A 41 -3.98 13.70 3.08
N VAL A 42 -3.55 14.06 1.86
CA VAL A 42 -3.86 13.28 0.64
C VAL A 42 -3.31 11.86 0.75
N GLU A 43 -2.08 11.72 1.25
CA GLU A 43 -1.44 10.42 1.46
C GLU A 43 -2.22 9.57 2.47
N GLN A 44 -2.61 10.14 3.60
CA GLN A 44 -3.38 9.42 4.62
C GLN A 44 -4.76 9.01 4.10
N ILE A 45 -5.48 9.93 3.45
CA ILE A 45 -6.79 9.63 2.85
C ILE A 45 -6.64 8.50 1.82
N GLY A 46 -5.63 8.61 0.94
CA GLY A 46 -5.33 7.57 -0.05
C GLY A 46 -4.97 6.24 0.59
N ARG A 47 -4.13 6.24 1.64
CA ARG A 47 -3.68 5.04 2.34
C ARG A 47 -4.83 4.30 3.01
N PHE A 48 -5.62 5.02 3.81
CA PHE A 48 -6.78 4.43 4.48
C PHE A 48 -7.85 3.99 3.48
N GLY A 49 -8.01 4.75 2.38
CA GLY A 49 -8.85 4.34 1.26
C GLY A 49 -8.36 3.03 0.64
N CYS A 50 -7.06 2.90 0.36
CA CYS A 50 -6.49 1.66 -0.19
C CYS A 50 -6.72 0.48 0.75
N PHE A 51 -6.44 0.65 2.04
CA PHE A 51 -6.63 -0.43 3.02
C PHE A 51 -8.11 -0.82 3.14
N GLY A 52 -9.00 0.16 3.25
CA GLY A 52 -10.44 -0.06 3.36
C GLY A 52 -11.03 -0.73 2.14
N PHE A 53 -10.77 -0.19 0.94
CA PHE A 53 -11.35 -0.70 -0.31
C PHE A 53 -10.68 -1.97 -0.83
N MET A 54 -9.48 -2.33 -0.33
CA MET A 54 -8.90 -3.64 -0.60
C MET A 54 -9.57 -4.74 0.24
N ILE A 55 -10.06 -4.41 1.45
CA ILE A 55 -10.75 -5.34 2.36
C ILE A 55 -12.25 -5.41 2.04
N ILE A 56 -12.87 -4.25 1.84
CA ILE A 56 -14.31 -4.09 1.68
C ILE A 56 -14.60 -3.67 0.24
N ASN A 57 -15.21 -4.58 -0.50
CA ASN A 57 -15.72 -4.32 -1.83
C ASN A 57 -17.13 -3.70 -1.70
N ILE A 58 -17.26 -2.43 -2.05
CA ILE A 58 -18.55 -1.73 -2.01
C ILE A 58 -19.37 -2.06 -3.27
N PRO A 59 -20.59 -2.62 -3.13
CA PRO A 59 -21.47 -2.92 -4.26
C PRO A 59 -21.70 -1.69 -5.14
N GLY A 60 -21.66 -1.87 -6.46
CA GLY A 60 -21.83 -0.78 -7.44
C GLY A 60 -20.54 0.00 -7.77
N THR A 61 -19.46 -0.22 -7.03
CA THR A 61 -18.13 0.36 -7.34
C THR A 61 -17.04 -0.69 -7.56
N TRP A 62 -17.35 -1.94 -7.25
CA TRP A 62 -16.55 -3.13 -7.50
C TRP A 62 -17.30 -4.06 -8.44
N PHE A 63 -16.64 -4.49 -9.51
CA PHE A 63 -17.23 -5.38 -10.53
C PHE A 63 -16.71 -6.82 -10.44
N GLY A 64 -15.88 -7.14 -9.45
CA GLY A 64 -15.30 -8.45 -9.28
C GLY A 64 -14.24 -8.80 -10.32
N TRP A 65 -13.79 -10.05 -10.29
CA TRP A 65 -12.74 -10.54 -11.17
C TRP A 65 -13.33 -10.93 -12.53
N TRP A 66 -12.51 -10.80 -13.58
CA TRP A 66 -12.91 -11.16 -14.94
C TRP A 66 -13.07 -12.68 -15.12
N SER A 67 -12.20 -13.47 -14.47
CA SER A 67 -12.19 -14.93 -14.48
C SER A 67 -11.48 -15.46 -13.23
N ASP A 68 -11.61 -16.76 -12.98
CA ASP A 68 -10.86 -17.44 -11.91
C ASP A 68 -9.33 -17.36 -12.13
N GLU A 69 -8.90 -17.33 -13.39
CA GLU A 69 -7.51 -17.12 -13.77
C GLU A 69 -7.03 -15.72 -13.38
N ALA A 70 -7.85 -14.69 -13.61
CA ALA A 70 -7.54 -13.32 -13.19
C ALA A 70 -7.45 -13.22 -11.66
N PHE A 71 -8.29 -13.96 -10.94
CA PHE A 71 -8.21 -14.07 -9.49
C PHE A 71 -6.92 -14.78 -9.02
N ALA A 72 -6.52 -15.86 -9.70
CA ALA A 72 -5.25 -16.54 -9.41
C ALA A 72 -4.03 -15.64 -9.67
N ILE A 73 -4.03 -14.89 -10.78
CA ILE A 73 -2.97 -13.92 -11.10
C ILE A 73 -2.91 -12.83 -10.03
N TYR A 74 -4.07 -12.32 -9.60
CA TYR A 74 -4.18 -11.37 -8.49
C TYR A 74 -3.48 -11.90 -7.23
N LEU A 75 -3.80 -13.12 -6.81
CA LEU A 75 -3.20 -13.73 -5.62
C LEU A 75 -1.69 -13.94 -5.75
N ILE A 76 -1.21 -14.43 -6.89
CA ILE A 76 0.21 -14.72 -7.11
C ILE A 76 1.02 -13.42 -7.08
N VAL A 77 0.61 -12.42 -7.84
CA VAL A 77 1.34 -11.15 -7.96
C VAL A 77 1.34 -10.41 -6.63
N ASP A 78 0.19 -10.29 -5.97
CA ASP A 78 0.12 -9.59 -4.68
C ASP A 78 0.93 -10.31 -3.60
N THR A 79 0.92 -11.65 -3.57
CA THR A 79 1.74 -12.43 -2.64
C THR A 79 3.22 -12.18 -2.89
N ILE A 80 3.67 -12.19 -4.15
CA ILE A 80 5.06 -11.89 -4.52
C ILE A 80 5.45 -10.49 -4.06
N LEU A 81 4.59 -9.49 -4.29
CA LEU A 81 4.84 -8.11 -3.86
C LEU A 81 4.91 -7.98 -2.33
N VAL A 82 4.01 -8.63 -1.59
CA VAL A 82 4.04 -8.64 -0.11
C VAL A 82 5.32 -9.30 0.40
N VAL A 83 5.72 -10.44 -0.17
CA VAL A 83 6.97 -11.13 0.20
C VAL A 83 8.17 -10.24 -0.07
N PHE A 84 8.23 -9.58 -1.22
CA PHE A 84 9.32 -8.63 -1.51
C PHE A 84 9.32 -7.45 -0.56
N TYR A 85 8.15 -6.89 -0.25
CA TYR A 85 8.02 -5.80 0.73
C TYR A 85 8.60 -6.20 2.09
N CYS A 86 8.19 -7.37 2.61
CA CYS A 86 8.69 -7.89 3.88
C CYS A 86 10.19 -8.20 3.83
N ALA A 87 10.68 -8.83 2.75
CA ALA A 87 12.09 -9.15 2.59
C ALA A 87 12.97 -7.88 2.58
N ILE A 88 12.58 -6.86 1.80
CA ILE A 88 13.29 -5.57 1.76
C ILE A 88 13.24 -4.89 3.12
N TRP A 89 12.09 -4.93 3.80
CA TRP A 89 11.98 -4.36 5.14
C TRP A 89 12.94 -5.02 6.14
N ILE A 90 13.05 -6.36 6.14
CA ILE A 90 13.96 -7.12 7.02
C ILE A 90 15.43 -6.86 6.65
N ILE A 91 15.79 -6.96 5.37
CA ILE A 91 17.18 -6.80 4.90
C ILE A 91 17.66 -5.36 5.11
N CYS A 92 16.84 -4.39 4.74
CA CYS A 92 17.17 -2.97 4.88
C CYS A 92 16.85 -2.42 6.27
N PHE A 93 16.42 -3.24 7.24
CA PHE A 93 15.99 -2.79 8.57
C PHE A 93 17.03 -1.89 9.26
N LYS A 94 18.32 -2.19 9.08
CA LYS A 94 19.45 -1.44 9.68
C LYS A 94 19.96 -0.27 8.83
N LYS A 95 19.60 -0.14 7.56
CA LYS A 95 20.12 0.89 6.65
C LYS A 95 19.05 1.94 6.37
N ASN A 96 19.29 3.19 6.81
CA ASN A 96 18.48 4.35 6.41
C ASN A 96 18.99 4.90 5.08
N SER A 97 18.52 4.30 3.99
CA SER A 97 18.85 4.71 2.62
C SER A 97 17.59 5.20 1.92
N VAL A 98 17.75 6.19 1.03
CA VAL A 98 16.71 6.62 0.08
C VAL A 98 16.13 5.43 -0.69
N PHE A 99 16.95 4.43 -1.03
CA PHE A 99 16.50 3.21 -1.68
C PHE A 99 15.47 2.45 -0.85
N ARG A 100 15.67 2.32 0.47
CA ARG A 100 14.73 1.64 1.37
C ARG A 100 13.40 2.40 1.42
N ALA A 101 13.45 3.71 1.62
CA ALA A 101 12.25 4.53 1.72
C ALA A 101 11.43 4.49 0.42
N LEU A 102 12.10 4.57 -0.73
CA LEU A 102 11.46 4.44 -2.03
C LEU A 102 10.92 3.02 -2.27
N ALA A 103 11.68 1.97 -2.00
CA ALA A 103 11.21 0.60 -2.21
C ALA A 103 10.00 0.26 -1.34
N LEU A 104 10.02 0.66 -0.06
CA LEU A 104 8.90 0.44 0.86
C LEU A 104 7.66 1.30 0.56
N SER A 105 7.78 2.34 -0.26
CA SER A 105 6.63 3.15 -0.71
C SER A 105 6.10 2.75 -2.08
N VAL A 106 6.98 2.40 -3.01
CA VAL A 106 6.62 1.97 -4.37
C VAL A 106 5.92 0.62 -4.34
N ILE A 107 6.39 -0.36 -3.56
CA ILE A 107 5.81 -1.70 -3.57
C ILE A 107 4.34 -1.71 -3.12
N PRO A 108 3.96 -1.09 -1.98
CA PRO A 108 2.55 -0.98 -1.61
C PRO A 108 1.72 -0.20 -2.64
N SER A 109 2.30 0.83 -3.27
CA SER A 109 1.62 1.62 -4.31
C SER A 109 1.29 0.78 -5.54
N VAL A 110 2.25 -0.01 -6.02
CA VAL A 110 2.06 -0.93 -7.15
C VAL A 110 1.04 -2.01 -6.79
N LEU A 111 1.13 -2.57 -5.58
CA LEU A 111 0.18 -3.55 -5.07
C LEU A 111 -1.25 -3.00 -5.13
N PHE A 112 -1.54 -1.86 -4.48
CA PHE A 112 -2.91 -1.32 -4.48
C PHE A 112 -3.44 -0.97 -5.86
N LEU A 113 -2.59 -0.42 -6.72
CA LEU A 113 -2.99 -0.08 -8.09
C LEU A 113 -3.33 -1.36 -8.87
N PHE A 114 -2.47 -2.37 -8.80
CA PHE A 114 -2.69 -3.66 -9.45
C PHE A 114 -3.92 -4.38 -8.91
N SER A 115 -4.07 -4.48 -7.58
CA SER A 115 -5.26 -5.04 -6.94
C SER A 115 -6.54 -4.32 -7.40
N GLY A 116 -6.49 -2.98 -7.53
CA GLY A 116 -7.60 -2.16 -8.03
C GLY A 116 -7.98 -2.49 -9.47
N ILE A 117 -7.00 -2.66 -10.36
CA ILE A 117 -7.21 -3.05 -11.77
C ILE A 117 -7.82 -4.46 -11.82
N MET A 118 -7.21 -5.43 -11.15
CA MET A 118 -7.61 -6.84 -11.21
C MET A 118 -8.98 -7.09 -10.60
N SER A 119 -9.31 -6.40 -9.51
CA SER A 119 -10.63 -6.46 -8.87
C SER A 119 -11.67 -5.55 -9.52
N ARG A 120 -11.27 -4.72 -10.50
CA ARG A 120 -12.09 -3.68 -11.13
C ARG A 120 -12.80 -2.80 -10.09
N SER A 121 -12.07 -2.42 -9.04
CA SER A 121 -12.58 -1.57 -7.98
C SER A 121 -12.26 -0.10 -8.26
N ILE A 122 -13.28 0.69 -8.62
CA ILE A 122 -13.12 2.11 -8.94
C ILE A 122 -12.60 2.87 -7.71
N LEU A 123 -13.14 2.59 -6.52
CA LEU A 123 -12.75 3.27 -5.29
C LEU A 123 -11.31 2.95 -4.88
N LEU A 124 -10.89 1.69 -5.03
CA LEU A 124 -9.51 1.29 -4.77
C LEU A 124 -8.55 1.96 -5.76
N LEU A 125 -8.92 2.07 -7.03
CA LEU A 125 -8.11 2.78 -8.03
C LEU A 125 -7.97 4.25 -7.71
N ILE A 126 -9.05 4.95 -7.38
CA ILE A 126 -9.00 6.37 -6.99
C ILE A 126 -8.11 6.55 -5.76
N ALA A 127 -8.28 5.70 -4.74
CA ALA A 127 -7.46 5.75 -3.55
C ALA A 127 -5.98 5.49 -3.86
N ALA A 128 -5.67 4.50 -4.72
CA ALA A 128 -4.30 4.17 -5.13
C ALA A 128 -3.64 5.29 -5.92
N ILE A 129 -4.38 5.96 -6.81
CA ILE A 129 -3.89 7.10 -7.60
C ILE A 129 -3.59 8.32 -6.71
N LEU A 130 -4.35 8.52 -5.63
CA LEU A 130 -4.06 9.58 -4.65
C LEU A 130 -2.90 9.19 -3.72
N PHE A 131 -2.86 7.93 -3.31
CA PHE A 131 -1.85 7.38 -2.40
C PHE A 131 -0.47 7.35 -3.04
N ALA A 132 -0.31 6.71 -4.20
CA ALA A 132 0.98 6.42 -4.81
C ALA A 132 1.90 7.65 -4.99
N PRO A 133 1.48 8.74 -5.68
CA PRO A 133 2.36 9.89 -5.90
C PRO A 133 2.69 10.60 -4.57
N SER A 134 1.70 10.75 -3.70
CA SER A 134 1.87 11.43 -2.40
C SER A 134 2.80 10.65 -1.48
N HIS A 135 2.63 9.33 -1.42
CA HIS A 135 3.40 8.42 -0.58
C HIS A 135 4.86 8.29 -1.05
N ILE A 136 5.09 8.18 -2.36
CA ILE A 136 6.44 8.16 -2.95
C ILE A 136 7.13 9.51 -2.76
N LEU A 137 6.43 10.63 -2.97
CA LEU A 137 6.98 11.98 -2.81
C LEU A 137 7.44 12.22 -1.36
N LEU A 138 6.59 11.91 -0.38
CA LEU A 138 6.93 12.04 1.04
C LEU A 138 8.13 11.15 1.40
N SER A 139 8.14 9.90 0.92
CA SER A 139 9.23 8.96 1.19
C SER A 139 10.56 9.43 0.59
N TYR A 140 10.55 10.00 -0.61
CA TYR A 140 11.74 10.56 -1.24
C TYR A 140 12.24 11.83 -0.52
N LYS A 141 11.34 12.76 -0.22
CA LYS A 141 11.69 14.05 0.40
C LYS A 141 12.21 13.89 1.82
N ASN A 142 11.65 12.95 2.59
CA ASN A 142 12.08 12.69 3.97
C ASN A 142 13.35 11.84 4.05
N ALA A 143 13.68 11.06 3.01
CA ALA A 143 14.92 10.30 2.96
C ALA A 143 16.13 11.08 2.43
N LYS A 144 15.90 12.26 1.82
CA LYS A 144 16.94 13.17 1.35
C LYS A 144 17.45 14.09 2.48
#